data_AF-A0A9P1M8K9-F1
#
_entry.id   AF-A0A9P1M8K9-F1
#
_cell.length_a   1.000
_cell.length_b   1.000
_cell.length_c   1.000
_cell.angle_alpha   90.00
_cell.angle_beta   90.00
_cell.angle_gamma   90.00
#
_symmetry.space_group_name_H-M   'P 1'
#
loop_
_entity.id
_entity.type
_entity.pdbx_description
1 polymer ?
#
loop_
_entity_poly.entity_id
_entity_poly.type
_entity_poly.pdbx_seq_one_letter_code
_entity_poly.pdbx_strand_id
1 'polypeptide(L)'
;MEALISQAIQDSLRLRKTSVPWKDDEPHPQSYYAFDLTAASWVAKSPSKDVPPDAGEGVISNLKLYSWNIDFMLPFAEARMKPALAHLGNLVGSHTQDDMSIIFLQECMPSDLKTIASTPWVRERFHLTDLDTTNWATTHYGTVTLVDVRLPISAVFRVHYSKTRMDRDVLFTDVSVGETIRSVSATRTLTRWPSAHHSAQIRCSP
;
A
#
# COMPACT_ATOMS: atom_id res chain seq x y z
N MET A 1 -18.80 16.49 -11.17
CA MET A 1 -18.50 15.45 -10.18
C MET A 1 -19.29 14.18 -10.45
N GLU A 2 -20.62 14.24 -10.49
CA GLU A 2 -21.48 13.07 -10.82
C GLU A 2 -21.12 12.34 -12.12
N ALA A 3 -20.84 13.07 -13.20
CA ALA A 3 -20.44 12.45 -14.47
C ALA A 3 -19.10 11.70 -14.39
N LEU A 4 -18.13 12.24 -13.63
CA LEU A 4 -16.83 11.58 -13.42
C LEU A 4 -16.97 10.31 -12.57
N ILE A 5 -17.79 10.37 -11.51
CA ILE A 5 -18.09 9.21 -10.66
C ILE A 5 -18.82 8.14 -11.47
N SER A 6 -19.80 8.53 -12.28
CA SER A 6 -20.55 7.59 -13.14
C SER A 6 -19.60 6.92 -14.15
N GLN A 7 -18.72 7.69 -14.77
CA GLN A 7 -17.71 7.18 -15.68
C GLN A 7 -16.74 6.22 -14.97
N ALA A 8 -16.25 6.58 -13.79
CA ALA A 8 -15.36 5.73 -13.00
C ALA A 8 -16.03 4.39 -12.60
N ILE A 9 -17.34 4.40 -12.29
CA ILE A 9 -18.10 3.17 -12.04
C ILE A 9 -18.18 2.31 -13.31
N GLN A 10 -18.49 2.90 -14.47
CA GLN A 10 -18.53 2.17 -15.74
C GLN A 10 -17.16 1.60 -16.12
N ASP A 11 -16.09 2.36 -15.91
CA ASP A 11 -14.73 1.89 -16.14
C ASP A 11 -14.34 0.77 -15.18
N SER A 12 -14.74 0.83 -13.90
CA SER A 12 -14.55 -0.27 -12.94
C SER A 12 -15.20 -1.55 -13.45
N LEU A 13 -16.44 -1.49 -13.91
CA LEU A 13 -17.16 -2.66 -14.47
C LEU A 13 -16.47 -3.21 -15.73
N ARG A 14 -16.01 -2.33 -16.62
CA ARG A 14 -15.35 -2.72 -17.88
C ARG A 14 -13.97 -3.32 -17.64
N LEU A 15 -13.23 -2.80 -16.66
CA LEU A 15 -11.82 -3.14 -16.38
C LEU A 15 -11.67 -4.13 -15.22
N ARG A 16 -12.79 -4.61 -14.66
CA ARG A 16 -12.82 -5.69 -13.68
C ARG A 16 -12.29 -6.97 -14.33
N LYS A 17 -11.45 -7.69 -13.60
CA LYS A 17 -10.93 -8.99 -14.06
C LYS A 17 -12.04 -10.04 -13.99
N THR A 18 -12.14 -10.86 -15.04
CA THR A 18 -13.13 -11.93 -15.13
C THR A 18 -12.67 -13.25 -14.52
N SER A 19 -11.36 -13.42 -14.34
CA SER A 19 -10.74 -14.57 -13.69
C SER A 19 -9.69 -14.08 -12.72
N VAL A 20 -9.76 -14.55 -11.48
CA VAL A 20 -8.92 -14.13 -10.36
C VAL A 20 -8.52 -15.33 -9.51
N PRO A 21 -7.32 -15.34 -8.91
CA PRO A 21 -6.83 -16.46 -8.10
C PRO A 21 -7.35 -16.46 -6.66
N TRP A 22 -8.08 -15.43 -6.24
CA TRP A 22 -8.63 -15.31 -4.89
C TRP A 22 -10.12 -15.64 -4.83
N LYS A 23 -10.58 -15.94 -3.62
CA LYS A 23 -12.00 -15.99 -3.28
C LYS A 23 -12.37 -14.72 -2.53
N ASP A 24 -13.49 -14.11 -2.92
CA ASP A 24 -13.97 -12.90 -2.25
C ASP A 24 -14.27 -13.16 -0.76
N ASP A 25 -14.10 -12.12 0.04
CA ASP A 25 -14.26 -12.08 1.50
C ASP A 25 -13.32 -13.04 2.27
N GLU A 26 -12.31 -13.60 1.61
CA GLU A 26 -11.27 -14.43 2.22
C GLU A 26 -9.87 -13.81 2.07
N PRO A 27 -8.96 -14.02 3.04
CA PRO A 27 -7.56 -13.63 2.91
C PRO A 27 -6.87 -14.33 1.74
N HIS A 28 -6.30 -13.55 0.83
CA HIS A 28 -5.44 -14.02 -0.24
C HIS A 28 -4.00 -13.54 -0.01
N PRO A 29 -3.07 -14.45 0.35
CA PRO A 29 -1.66 -14.11 0.52
C PRO A 29 -1.04 -13.59 -0.79
N GLN A 30 -0.18 -12.57 -0.70
CA GLN A 30 0.61 -12.09 -1.82
C GLN A 30 2.08 -11.86 -1.42
N SER A 31 2.97 -11.87 -2.41
CA SER A 31 4.37 -11.50 -2.21
C SER A 31 4.52 -10.00 -1.97
N TYR A 32 5.70 -9.60 -1.50
CA TYR A 32 6.20 -8.23 -1.58
C TYR A 32 7.49 -8.18 -2.40
N TYR A 33 8.02 -6.99 -2.63
CA TYR A 33 9.17 -6.78 -3.50
C TYR A 33 10.23 -5.93 -2.79
N ALA A 34 11.45 -6.43 -2.79
CA ALA A 34 12.64 -5.71 -2.32
C ALA A 34 13.47 -5.30 -3.53
N PHE A 35 14.06 -4.10 -3.52
CA PHE A 35 14.94 -3.68 -4.60
C PHE A 35 16.36 -4.20 -4.34
N ASP A 36 16.91 -4.96 -5.30
CA ASP A 36 18.31 -5.35 -5.32
C ASP A 36 19.12 -4.23 -5.98
N LEU A 37 19.92 -3.52 -5.19
CA LEU A 37 20.78 -2.43 -5.65
C LEU A 37 21.89 -2.92 -6.59
N THR A 38 22.35 -4.16 -6.44
CA THR A 38 23.42 -4.74 -7.27
C THR A 38 22.89 -5.10 -8.65
N ALA A 39 21.73 -5.77 -8.69
CA ALA A 39 21.07 -6.15 -9.93
C ALA A 39 20.22 -5.03 -10.54
N ALA A 40 20.09 -3.89 -9.85
CA ALA A 40 19.22 -2.77 -10.19
C ALA A 40 17.79 -3.19 -10.57
N SER A 41 17.24 -4.16 -9.82
CA SER A 41 15.95 -4.77 -10.14
C SER A 41 15.14 -5.12 -8.90
N TRP A 42 13.82 -5.17 -9.04
CA TRP A 42 12.93 -5.61 -7.98
C TRP A 42 12.87 -7.14 -7.93
N VAL A 43 13.00 -7.69 -6.71
CA VAL A 43 12.98 -9.13 -6.45
C VAL A 43 11.79 -9.45 -5.56
N ALA A 44 10.95 -10.41 -6.00
CA ALA A 44 9.84 -10.90 -5.21
C ALA A 44 10.34 -11.63 -3.95
N LYS A 45 9.71 -11.36 -2.82
CA LYS A 45 9.97 -11.96 -1.52
C LYS A 45 8.67 -12.50 -0.94
N SER A 46 8.77 -13.66 -0.29
CA SER A 46 7.66 -14.21 0.49
C SER A 46 7.75 -13.67 1.92
N PRO A 47 6.64 -13.24 2.53
CA PRO A 47 6.61 -12.93 3.95
C PRO A 47 7.06 -14.14 4.79
N SER A 48 7.86 -13.91 5.82
CA SER A 48 8.34 -14.97 6.71
C SER A 48 7.99 -14.65 8.14
N LYS A 49 7.42 -15.63 8.86
CA LYS A 49 7.16 -15.52 10.30
C LYS A 49 8.44 -15.54 11.12
N ASP A 50 9.52 -16.06 10.55
CA ASP A 50 10.82 -16.12 11.21
C ASP A 50 11.46 -14.72 11.16
N VAL A 51 11.56 -14.09 12.32
CA VAL A 51 12.37 -12.88 12.49
C VAL A 51 13.82 -13.28 12.20
N PRO A 52 14.51 -12.66 11.24
CA PRO A 52 15.93 -12.93 11.03
C PRO A 52 16.69 -12.77 12.36
N PRO A 53 17.63 -13.68 12.71
CA PRO A 53 18.40 -13.58 13.95
C PRO A 53 19.17 -12.25 14.08
N ASP A 54 19.42 -11.60 12.93
CA ASP A 54 20.18 -10.36 12.76
C ASP A 54 19.29 -9.11 12.58
N ALA A 55 17.96 -9.24 12.73
CA ALA A 55 17.12 -8.07 12.96
C ALA A 55 17.46 -7.57 14.37
N GLY A 56 18.56 -6.82 14.45
CA GLY A 56 19.20 -6.45 15.69
C GLY A 56 18.19 -5.91 16.69
N GLU A 57 18.53 -6.08 17.98
CA GLU A 57 17.86 -5.47 19.13
C GLU A 57 17.90 -3.92 19.11
N GLY A 58 17.85 -3.30 17.94
CA GLY A 58 17.47 -1.91 17.77
C GLY A 58 15.99 -1.79 18.07
N VAL A 59 15.69 -1.44 19.31
CA VAL A 59 14.34 -1.03 19.74
C VAL A 59 13.84 0.01 18.74
N ILE A 60 12.83 -0.35 17.96
CA ILE A 60 12.14 0.59 17.08
C ILE A 60 11.52 1.63 18.01
N SER A 61 12.08 2.83 18.04
CA SER A 61 11.62 3.85 18.97
C SER A 61 10.37 4.56 18.45
N ASN A 62 10.23 4.70 17.12
CA ASN A 62 9.09 5.37 16.49
C ASN A 62 8.70 4.74 15.14
N LEU A 63 7.43 4.40 14.99
CA LEU A 63 6.81 4.01 13.73
C LEU A 63 5.88 5.12 13.22
N LYS A 64 6.16 5.64 12.03
CA LYS A 64 5.39 6.71 11.39
C LYS A 64 4.53 6.14 10.26
N LEU A 65 3.23 6.41 10.32
CA LEU A 65 2.26 5.91 9.36
C LEU A 65 1.73 7.05 8.51
N TYR A 66 1.89 6.94 7.19
CA TYR A 66 1.34 7.86 6.21
C TYR A 66 0.23 7.16 5.44
N SER A 67 -0.89 7.84 5.22
CA SER A 67 -1.96 7.33 4.36
C SER A 67 -2.43 8.43 3.43
N TRP A 68 -2.46 8.15 2.13
CA TRP A 68 -2.88 9.11 1.13
C TRP A 68 -3.64 8.43 -0.02
N ASN A 69 -4.89 8.84 -0.20
CA ASN A 69 -5.64 8.60 -1.42
C ASN A 69 -5.19 9.60 -2.49
N ILE A 70 -4.57 9.10 -3.56
CA ILE A 70 -3.99 9.94 -4.62
C ILE A 70 -4.98 10.28 -5.75
N ASP A 71 -6.24 9.87 -5.60
CA ASP A 71 -7.40 10.15 -6.47
C ASP A 71 -7.18 9.73 -7.93
N PHE A 72 -7.60 8.52 -8.30
CA PHE A 72 -7.44 8.01 -9.67
C PHE A 72 -8.36 8.71 -10.67
N MET A 73 -9.39 9.43 -10.20
CA MET A 73 -10.37 10.07 -11.08
C MET A 73 -9.83 11.35 -11.71
N LEU A 74 -8.74 11.91 -11.18
CA LEU A 74 -8.10 13.11 -11.70
C LEU A 74 -7.14 12.80 -12.86
N PRO A 75 -7.14 13.61 -13.93
CA PRO A 75 -6.29 13.39 -15.08
C PRO A 75 -4.80 13.54 -14.74
N PHE A 76 -3.95 13.13 -15.68
CA PHE A 76 -2.49 13.28 -15.61
C PHE A 76 -1.84 12.60 -14.38
N ALA A 77 -2.25 11.36 -14.08
CA ALA A 77 -1.78 10.59 -12.92
C ALA A 77 -0.26 10.66 -12.71
N GLU A 78 0.54 10.35 -13.76
CA GLU A 78 2.01 10.40 -13.67
C GLU A 78 2.55 11.79 -13.28
N ALA A 79 1.99 12.86 -13.88
CA ALA A 79 2.40 14.23 -13.60
C ALA A 79 2.07 14.66 -12.16
N ARG A 80 1.05 14.06 -11.54
CA ARG A 80 0.68 14.28 -10.14
C ARG A 80 1.49 13.41 -9.18
N MET A 81 1.83 12.19 -9.58
CA MET A 81 2.58 11.24 -8.74
C MET A 81 3.99 11.74 -8.43
N LYS A 82 4.71 12.30 -9.42
CA LYS A 82 6.07 12.84 -9.21
C LYS A 82 6.16 13.87 -8.07
N PRO A 83 5.37 14.97 -8.07
CA PRO A 83 5.40 15.92 -6.96
C PRO A 83 4.83 15.34 -5.65
N ALA A 84 3.86 14.41 -5.71
CA ALA A 84 3.38 13.73 -4.51
C ALA A 84 4.49 12.91 -3.83
N LEU A 85 5.29 12.17 -4.60
CA LEU A 85 6.46 11.44 -4.09
C LEU A 85 7.58 12.37 -3.65
N ALA A 86 7.77 13.53 -4.28
CA ALA A 86 8.72 14.51 -3.79
C ALA A 86 8.31 15.04 -2.41
N HIS A 87 7.02 15.30 -2.20
CA HIS A 87 6.49 15.72 -0.90
C HIS A 87 6.66 14.63 0.16
N LEU A 88 6.26 13.39 -0.14
CA LEU A 88 6.46 12.24 0.76
C LEU A 88 7.94 12.00 1.06
N GLY A 89 8.81 12.11 0.05
CA GLY A 89 10.25 11.99 0.20
C GLY A 89 10.83 13.04 1.15
N ASN A 90 10.35 14.28 1.10
CA ASN A 90 10.75 15.33 2.04
C ASN A 90 10.26 15.04 3.47
N LEU A 91 9.03 14.55 3.62
CA LEU A 91 8.50 14.16 4.94
C LEU A 91 9.34 13.04 5.54
N VAL A 92 9.56 11.96 4.80
CA VAL A 92 10.38 10.82 5.25
C VAL A 92 11.85 11.21 5.42
N GLY A 93 12.38 12.09 4.58
CA GLY A 93 13.76 12.57 4.66
C GLY A 93 14.04 13.44 5.88
N SER A 94 13.02 14.07 6.46
CA SER A 94 13.13 14.88 7.69
C SER A 94 13.22 14.05 8.98
N HIS A 95 13.09 12.73 8.87
CA HIS A 95 13.10 11.81 10.00
C HIS A 95 14.49 11.57 10.58
N THR A 96 14.54 11.19 11.85
CA THR A 96 15.78 10.70 12.46
C THR A 96 16.11 9.29 11.96
N GLN A 97 17.32 8.81 12.24
CA GLN A 97 17.70 7.43 11.89
C GLN A 97 16.83 6.38 12.60
N ASP A 98 16.21 6.70 13.74
CA ASP A 98 15.41 5.73 14.50
C ASP A 98 13.94 5.66 14.06
N ASP A 99 13.49 6.60 13.24
CA ASP A 99 12.14 6.63 12.71
C ASP A 99 12.00 5.65 11.54
N MET A 100 11.08 4.70 11.65
CA MET A 100 10.68 3.81 10.55
C MET A 100 9.32 4.26 10.00
N SER A 101 9.10 4.06 8.70
CA SER A 101 7.89 4.56 8.04
C SER A 101 7.14 3.48 7.28
N ILE A 102 5.81 3.56 7.30
CA ILE A 102 4.93 2.81 6.39
C ILE A 102 4.04 3.82 5.68
N ILE A 103 3.94 3.70 4.36
CA ILE A 103 3.12 4.58 3.52
C ILE A 103 2.05 3.75 2.83
N PHE A 104 0.80 4.12 3.05
CA PHE A 104 -0.36 3.54 2.40
C PHE A 104 -0.83 4.47 1.28
N LEU A 105 -0.81 3.99 0.05
CA LEU A 105 -1.37 4.73 -1.08
C LEU A 105 -2.62 4.02 -1.59
N GLN A 106 -3.70 4.77 -1.71
CA GLN A 106 -4.96 4.29 -2.29
C GLN A 106 -5.25 5.01 -3.59
N GLU A 107 -6.01 4.35 -4.46
CA GLU A 107 -6.37 4.88 -5.78
C GLU A 107 -5.14 5.09 -6.69
N CYS A 108 -4.14 4.21 -6.55
CA CYS A 108 -2.99 4.17 -7.44
C CYS A 108 -3.39 3.61 -8.80
N MET A 109 -2.92 4.22 -9.89
CA MET A 109 -3.02 3.70 -11.25
C MET A 109 -1.76 2.89 -11.64
N PRO A 110 -1.78 2.10 -12.73
CA PRO A 110 -0.60 1.38 -13.21
C PRO A 110 0.62 2.28 -13.49
N SER A 111 0.41 3.51 -13.97
CA SER A 111 1.48 4.50 -14.17
C SER A 111 2.11 4.96 -12.87
N ASP A 112 1.31 5.01 -11.80
CA ASP A 112 1.79 5.42 -10.48
C ASP A 112 2.70 4.35 -9.89
N LEU A 113 2.34 3.07 -10.01
CA LEU A 113 3.20 1.96 -9.60
C LEU A 113 4.57 2.02 -10.30
N LYS A 114 4.60 2.30 -11.60
CA LYS A 114 5.86 2.48 -12.35
C LYS A 114 6.66 3.66 -11.82
N THR A 115 6.01 4.79 -11.53
CA THR A 115 6.66 5.99 -11.00
C THR A 115 7.22 5.75 -9.59
N ILE A 116 6.44 5.11 -8.71
CA ILE A 116 6.85 4.71 -7.37
C ILE A 116 8.06 3.76 -7.44
N ALA A 117 7.95 2.67 -8.21
CA ALA A 117 8.99 1.66 -8.36
C ALA A 117 10.27 2.19 -9.04
N SER A 118 10.19 3.34 -9.73
CA SER A 118 11.35 4.00 -10.34
C SER A 118 11.97 5.12 -9.51
N THR A 119 11.31 5.52 -8.42
CA THR A 119 11.76 6.64 -7.60
C THR A 119 12.95 6.21 -6.71
N PRO A 120 14.11 6.91 -6.76
CA PRO A 120 15.33 6.47 -6.07
C PRO A 120 15.18 6.27 -4.56
N TRP A 121 14.63 7.26 -3.85
CA TRP A 121 14.47 7.17 -2.39
C TRP A 121 13.51 6.04 -1.96
N VAL A 122 12.57 5.67 -2.84
CA VAL A 122 11.67 4.52 -2.61
C VAL A 122 12.46 3.22 -2.70
N ARG A 123 13.24 3.03 -3.78
CA ARG A 123 14.09 1.84 -3.98
C ARG A 123 15.09 1.63 -2.84
N GLU A 124 15.63 2.72 -2.30
CA GLU A 124 16.64 2.67 -1.23
C GLU A 124 16.05 2.37 0.15
N ARG A 125 14.81 2.78 0.42
CA ARG A 125 14.25 2.78 1.78
C ARG A 125 13.01 1.91 1.96
N PHE A 126 12.37 1.45 0.90
CA PHE A 126 11.09 0.77 1.00
C PHE A 126 11.00 -0.54 0.21
N HIS A 127 10.41 -1.55 0.85
CA HIS A 127 9.75 -2.68 0.19
C HIS A 127 8.40 -2.23 -0.37
N LEU A 128 7.98 -2.83 -1.50
CA LEU A 128 6.69 -2.56 -2.13
C LEU A 128 5.80 -3.81 -2.09
N THR A 129 4.50 -3.66 -1.84
CA THR A 129 3.55 -4.79 -1.94
C THR A 129 3.15 -5.12 -3.38
N ASP A 130 3.20 -4.14 -4.28
CA ASP A 130 2.70 -4.26 -5.64
C ASP A 130 3.60 -3.47 -6.62
N LEU A 131 4.06 -4.13 -7.68
CA LEU A 131 4.77 -3.50 -8.81
C LEU A 131 3.89 -3.33 -10.05
N ASP A 132 2.80 -4.08 -10.10
CA ASP A 132 1.80 -4.07 -11.15
C ASP A 132 0.41 -4.32 -10.55
N THR A 133 -0.59 -4.49 -11.42
CA THR A 133 -1.98 -4.64 -11.00
C THR A 133 -2.38 -6.09 -10.71
N THR A 134 -1.45 -7.05 -10.65
CA THR A 134 -1.76 -8.49 -10.58
C THR A 134 -2.70 -8.83 -9.43
N ASN A 135 -2.47 -8.26 -8.25
CA ASN A 135 -3.27 -8.50 -7.04
C ASN A 135 -4.50 -7.58 -6.91
N TRP A 136 -4.78 -6.71 -7.88
CA TRP A 136 -5.95 -5.83 -7.85
C TRP A 136 -7.13 -6.49 -8.57
N ALA A 137 -8.35 -6.24 -8.09
CA ALA A 137 -9.57 -6.74 -8.73
C ALA A 137 -9.87 -6.10 -10.10
N THR A 138 -9.26 -4.95 -10.37
CA THR A 138 -9.33 -4.24 -11.65
C THR A 138 -7.92 -3.94 -12.17
N THR A 139 -7.79 -3.74 -13.48
CA THR A 139 -6.55 -3.25 -14.10
C THR A 139 -6.42 -1.72 -14.03
N HIS A 140 -7.40 -1.01 -13.46
CA HIS A 140 -7.47 0.45 -13.49
C HIS A 140 -6.83 1.15 -12.29
N TYR A 141 -7.16 0.70 -11.08
CA TYR A 141 -6.66 1.30 -9.85
C TYR A 141 -6.65 0.31 -8.68
N GLY A 142 -5.91 0.63 -7.63
CA GLY A 142 -5.89 -0.16 -6.41
C GLY A 142 -5.09 0.48 -5.28
N THR A 143 -4.51 -0.36 -4.44
CA THR A 143 -3.69 0.05 -3.29
C THR A 143 -2.29 -0.53 -3.38
N VAL A 144 -1.33 0.20 -2.82
CA VAL A 144 0.03 -0.26 -2.59
C VAL A 144 0.50 0.22 -1.22
N THR A 145 1.28 -0.61 -0.53
CA THR A 145 1.94 -0.25 0.72
C THR A 145 3.44 -0.22 0.50
N LEU A 146 4.08 0.85 0.97
CA LEU A 146 5.53 0.99 1.05
C LEU A 146 5.92 0.74 2.51
N VAL A 147 6.79 -0.24 2.76
CA VAL A 147 7.24 -0.61 4.10
C VAL A 147 8.73 -0.33 4.23
N ASP A 148 9.17 0.38 5.25
CA ASP A 148 10.60 0.62 5.50
C ASP A 148 11.40 -0.71 5.45
N VAL A 149 12.51 -0.73 4.72
CA VAL A 149 13.29 -1.96 4.48
C VAL A 149 13.80 -2.62 5.75
N ARG A 150 13.91 -1.85 6.84
CA ARG A 150 14.36 -2.31 8.16
C ARG A 150 13.27 -3.07 8.92
N LEU A 151 12.00 -2.97 8.50
CA LEU A 151 10.89 -3.66 9.13
C LEU A 151 10.75 -5.08 8.55
N PRO A 152 10.90 -6.14 9.34
CA PRO A 152 10.62 -7.50 8.89
C PRO A 152 9.13 -7.66 8.59
N ILE A 153 8.79 -8.13 7.39
CA ILE A 153 7.41 -8.36 6.94
C ILE A 153 7.05 -9.83 7.18
N SER A 154 6.10 -10.07 8.09
CA SER A 154 5.68 -11.42 8.50
C SER A 154 4.47 -11.94 7.74
N ALA A 155 3.62 -11.06 7.23
CA ALA A 155 2.52 -11.41 6.34
C ALA A 155 2.15 -10.25 5.41
N VAL A 156 1.76 -10.57 4.18
CA VAL A 156 1.08 -9.66 3.26
C VAL A 156 -0.06 -10.42 2.63
N PHE A 157 -1.28 -9.90 2.77
CA PHE A 157 -2.46 -10.53 2.20
C PHE A 157 -3.55 -9.50 1.94
N ARG A 158 -4.45 -9.82 1.02
CA ARG A 158 -5.52 -8.95 0.58
C ARG A 158 -6.86 -9.64 0.77
N VAL A 159 -7.88 -8.90 1.17
CA VAL A 159 -9.27 -9.39 1.17
C VAL A 159 -10.06 -8.55 0.19
N HIS A 160 -10.55 -9.18 -0.87
CA HIS A 160 -11.40 -8.55 -1.87
C HIS A 160 -12.86 -8.63 -1.43
N TYR A 161 -13.57 -7.51 -1.39
CA TYR A 161 -14.95 -7.51 -0.91
C TYR A 161 -15.92 -7.94 -2.01
N SER A 162 -16.74 -8.96 -1.75
CA SER A 162 -17.79 -9.37 -2.71
C SER A 162 -18.85 -8.28 -2.90
N LYS A 163 -19.12 -7.51 -1.84
CA LYS A 163 -20.17 -6.48 -1.79
C LYS A 163 -19.61 -5.08 -2.03
N THR A 164 -19.11 -4.84 -3.23
CA THR A 164 -18.60 -3.53 -3.66
C THR A 164 -19.03 -3.14 -5.06
N ARG A 165 -19.27 -1.84 -5.28
CA ARG A 165 -19.56 -1.26 -6.60
C ARG A 165 -18.31 -0.79 -7.34
N MET A 166 -17.17 -0.79 -6.67
CA MET A 166 -15.91 -0.21 -7.15
C MET A 166 -14.73 -1.08 -6.72
N ASP A 167 -14.84 -2.40 -6.90
CA ASP A 167 -13.70 -3.34 -6.78
C ASP A 167 -12.80 -3.14 -5.55
N ARG A 168 -13.44 -2.82 -4.42
CA ARG A 168 -12.78 -2.44 -3.18
C ARG A 168 -12.18 -3.66 -2.49
N ASP A 169 -11.03 -3.44 -1.87
CA ASP A 169 -10.31 -4.40 -1.08
C ASP A 169 -9.68 -3.76 0.15
N VAL A 170 -9.14 -4.62 1.00
CA VAL A 170 -8.24 -4.26 2.08
C VAL A 170 -6.94 -5.05 1.94
N LEU A 171 -5.83 -4.34 2.01
CA LEU A 171 -4.47 -4.87 2.02
C LEU A 171 -3.93 -4.84 3.44
N PHE A 172 -3.52 -6.00 3.93
CA PHE A 172 -2.89 -6.18 5.22
C PHE A 172 -1.40 -6.39 5.05
N THR A 173 -0.62 -5.79 5.96
CA THR A 173 0.83 -5.96 6.03
C THR A 173 1.24 -6.01 7.49
N ASP A 174 1.68 -7.19 7.92
CA ASP A 174 2.15 -7.44 9.28
C ASP A 174 3.66 -7.23 9.33
N VAL A 175 4.11 -6.43 10.29
CA VAL A 175 5.52 -6.11 10.53
C VAL A 175 5.91 -6.43 11.97
N SER A 176 7.16 -6.84 12.19
CA SER A 176 7.66 -7.15 13.54
C SER A 176 8.45 -5.98 14.13
N VAL A 177 8.08 -5.55 15.33
CA VAL A 177 8.59 -4.35 16.04
C VAL A 177 8.85 -4.70 17.52
N GLY A 178 9.61 -5.77 17.78
CA GLY A 178 9.69 -6.40 19.11
C GLY A 178 8.47 -7.28 19.44
N GLU A 179 7.28 -6.83 19.04
CA GLU A 179 6.04 -7.60 18.90
C GLU A 179 5.48 -7.46 17.47
N THR A 180 4.58 -8.35 17.02
CA THR A 180 3.99 -8.24 15.67
C THR A 180 2.90 -7.16 15.63
N ILE A 181 3.10 -6.13 14.81
CA ILE A 181 2.12 -5.07 14.52
C ILE A 181 1.48 -5.34 13.16
N ARG A 182 0.14 -5.41 13.13
CA ARG A 182 -0.64 -5.48 11.89
C ARG A 182 -1.01 -4.10 11.39
N SER A 183 -0.58 -3.76 10.17
CA SER A 183 -0.98 -2.54 9.49
C SER A 183 -2.01 -2.83 8.39
N VAL A 184 -2.93 -1.90 8.16
CA VAL A 184 -4.11 -2.09 7.32
C VAL A 184 -4.31 -0.89 6.39
N SER A 185 -4.36 -1.15 5.08
CA SER A 185 -4.72 -0.18 4.04
C SER A 185 -6.00 -0.62 3.36
N ALA A 186 -7.07 0.18 3.46
CA ALA A 186 -8.34 -0.12 2.81
C ALA A 186 -8.66 0.94 1.75
N THR A 187 -9.19 0.53 0.60
CA THR A 187 -9.80 1.48 -0.34
C THR A 187 -11.14 1.93 0.22
N ARG A 188 -11.28 3.24 0.47
CA ARG A 188 -12.41 3.83 1.18
C ARG A 188 -13.75 3.55 0.49
N THR A 189 -14.78 3.21 1.26
CA THR A 189 -16.17 3.18 0.83
C THR A 189 -16.70 4.61 0.77
N LEU A 190 -16.91 5.16 -0.43
CA LEU A 190 -17.71 6.38 -0.61
C LEU A 190 -19.19 6.02 -0.44
N THR A 191 -19.62 5.87 0.79
CA THR A 191 -21.05 5.96 1.15
C THR A 191 -21.22 7.14 2.09
N ARG A 192 -21.66 8.26 1.49
CA ARG A 192 -22.37 9.41 2.08
C ARG A 192 -21.99 9.79 3.52
N TRP A 193 -21.22 10.87 3.67
CA TRP A 193 -21.05 11.57 4.96
C TRP A 193 -22.41 12.10 5.47
N PRO A 194 -22.64 12.04 6.79
CA PRO A 194 -22.55 13.27 7.55
C PRO A 194 -21.41 13.17 8.57
N SER A 195 -20.67 14.27 8.67
CA SER A 195 -19.67 14.65 9.66
C SER A 195 -19.50 13.70 10.86
N ALA A 196 -18.36 12.99 10.90
CA ALA A 196 -17.75 12.61 12.16
C ALA A 196 -16.24 12.43 11.95
N HIS A 197 -15.46 13.38 12.50
CA HIS A 197 -14.04 13.19 12.79
C HIS A 197 -13.87 11.89 13.58
N HIS A 198 -13.09 10.95 13.06
CA HIS A 198 -12.58 9.84 13.85
C HIS A 198 -11.07 9.73 13.66
N SER A 199 -10.37 10.21 14.68
CA SER A 199 -9.00 9.85 14.99
C SER A 199 -8.98 8.36 15.31
N ALA A 200 -8.30 7.54 14.51
CA ALA A 200 -8.07 6.15 14.86
C ALA A 200 -6.92 6.09 15.89
N GLN A 201 -7.26 6.07 17.18
CA GLN A 201 -6.34 5.63 18.22
C GLN A 201 -6.33 4.10 18.27
N ILE A 202 -5.20 3.49 17.94
CA ILE A 202 -4.95 2.07 18.20
C ILE A 202 -4.65 1.93 19.69
N ARG A 203 -5.52 1.26 20.44
CA ARG A 203 -5.21 0.77 21.79
C ARG A 203 -4.80 -0.69 21.67
N CYS A 204 -3.54 -0.98 22.01
CA CYS A 204 -3.15 -2.34 22.39
C CYS A 204 -3.65 -2.57 23.82
N SER A 205 -4.37 -3.66 24.04
CA SER A 205 -4.70 -4.17 25.39
C SER A 205 -3.74 -5.32 25.71
N PRO A 206 -3.37 -5.49 27.01
CA PRO A 206 -2.28 -6.34 27.46
C PRO A 206 -2.50 -7.83 27.23
#